data_AF-I3S6Y4-F1
#
_entry.id   AF-I3S6Y4-F1
#
_cell.length_a   1.000
_cell.length_b   1.000
_cell.length_c   1.000
_cell.angle_alpha   90.00
_cell.angle_beta   90.00
_cell.angle_gamma   90.00
#
_symmetry.space_group_name_H-M   'P 1'
#
loop_
_entity.id
_entity.type
_entity.pdbx_description
1 polymer ?
#
loop_
_entity_poly.entity_id
_entity_poly.type
_entity_poly.pdbx_seq_one_letter_code
_entity_poly.pdbx_strand_id
1 'polypeptide(L)'
;MYKNRLQELAQRSCFNLPAYSCIREGPDHAPRFKATVNFNGEAFESPTFCSTLRQAEHAAAEVALNTFAERGPSRALAARVLDETGVYKNLLQETAHRAGLNLPVYTTIRSGPGHVPNYSCTVEIAGMHFTGDPARTKKQAQKNAAMAAWSALRKCEHFAAVIASFSYLH
;
A
#
# COMPACT_ATOMS: atom_id res chain seq x y z
N MET A 1 8.71 -13.32 -17.29
CA MET A 1 8.70 -13.27 -15.81
C MET A 1 7.86 -12.13 -15.20
N TYR A 2 7.13 -11.32 -15.97
CA TYR A 2 6.34 -10.20 -15.41
C TYR A 2 5.06 -10.63 -14.66
N LYS A 3 4.38 -11.69 -15.09
CA LYS A 3 3.20 -12.23 -14.36
C LYS A 3 3.51 -12.59 -12.91
N ASN A 4 4.60 -13.33 -12.68
CA ASN A 4 5.04 -13.71 -11.34
C ASN A 4 5.43 -12.49 -10.51
N ARG A 5 6.17 -11.53 -11.10
CA ARG A 5 6.53 -10.28 -10.40
C ARG A 5 5.29 -9.48 -9.98
N LEU A 6 4.29 -9.36 -10.85
CA LEU A 6 3.03 -8.67 -10.53
C LEU A 6 2.26 -9.41 -9.43
N GLN A 7 2.27 -10.74 -9.44
CA GLN A 7 1.65 -11.57 -8.41
C GLN A 7 2.38 -11.49 -7.05
N GLU A 8 3.71 -11.53 -7.05
CA GLU A 8 4.53 -11.34 -5.85
C GLU A 8 4.34 -9.94 -5.27
N LEU A 9 4.27 -8.92 -6.12
CA LEU A 9 3.95 -7.55 -5.71
C LEU A 9 2.56 -7.50 -5.07
N ALA A 10 1.57 -8.16 -5.68
CA ALA A 10 0.23 -8.26 -5.11
C ALA A 10 0.25 -8.88 -3.71
N GLN A 11 0.97 -9.99 -3.54
CA GLN A 11 1.04 -10.70 -2.26
C GLN A 11 1.77 -9.88 -1.19
N ARG A 12 2.93 -9.32 -1.52
CA ARG A 12 3.76 -8.52 -0.59
C ARG A 12 3.08 -7.23 -0.18
N SER A 13 2.37 -6.59 -1.10
CA SER A 13 1.64 -5.36 -0.85
C SER A 13 0.18 -5.61 -0.42
N CYS A 14 -0.21 -6.88 -0.30
CA CYS A 14 -1.56 -7.35 0.01
C CYS A 14 -2.65 -6.76 -0.92
N PHE A 15 -2.33 -6.54 -2.19
CA PHE A 15 -3.30 -6.13 -3.20
C PHE A 15 -4.14 -7.34 -3.65
N ASN A 16 -5.29 -7.04 -4.25
CA ASN A 16 -6.05 -8.04 -4.97
C ASN A 16 -5.19 -8.71 -6.06
N LEU A 17 -5.35 -10.02 -6.22
CA LEU A 17 -4.62 -10.76 -7.24
C LEU A 17 -4.95 -10.21 -8.64
N PRO A 18 -3.96 -10.13 -9.55
CA PRO A 18 -4.20 -9.62 -10.90
C PRO A 18 -5.17 -10.53 -11.66
N ALA A 19 -6.22 -9.95 -12.22
CA ALA A 19 -7.17 -10.64 -13.08
C ALA A 19 -6.85 -10.34 -14.54
N TYR A 20 -6.67 -11.37 -15.36
CA TYR A 20 -6.38 -11.21 -16.78
C TYR A 20 -7.63 -11.51 -17.60
N SER A 21 -7.90 -10.64 -18.57
CA SER A 21 -8.87 -10.87 -19.64
C SER A 21 -8.17 -10.73 -20.98
N CYS A 22 -8.67 -11.42 -22.01
CA CYS A 22 -8.11 -11.35 -23.35
C CYS A 22 -9.21 -11.29 -24.40
N ILE A 23 -8.93 -10.57 -25.47
CA ILE A 23 -9.76 -10.50 -26.67
C ILE A 23 -8.95 -11.14 -27.78
N ARG A 24 -9.56 -12.08 -28.51
CA ARG A 24 -9.01 -12.69 -29.71
C ARG A 24 -9.76 -12.13 -30.93
N GLU A 25 -9.01 -11.61 -31.88
CA GLU A 25 -9.51 -11.09 -33.14
C GLU A 25 -8.75 -11.68 -34.33
N GLY A 26 -9.28 -11.50 -35.54
CA GLY A 26 -8.64 -11.93 -36.77
C GLY A 26 -9.00 -13.35 -37.20
N PRO A 27 -8.62 -13.73 -38.43
CA PRO A 27 -8.95 -15.03 -39.01
C PRO A 27 -8.21 -16.16 -38.30
N ASP A 28 -8.72 -17.40 -38.42
CA ASP A 28 -8.14 -18.56 -37.73
C ASP A 28 -6.68 -18.85 -38.10
N HIS A 29 -6.26 -18.46 -39.31
CA HIS A 29 -4.88 -18.59 -39.76
C HIS A 29 -3.96 -17.43 -39.34
N ALA A 30 -4.50 -16.34 -38.78
CA ALA A 30 -3.73 -15.20 -38.28
C ALA A 30 -4.42 -14.55 -37.06
N PRO A 31 -4.53 -15.27 -35.93
CA PRO A 31 -5.17 -14.75 -34.73
C PRO A 31 -4.31 -13.65 -34.09
N ARG A 32 -5.00 -12.61 -33.63
CA ARG A 32 -4.45 -11.47 -32.91
C ARG A 32 -5.05 -11.43 -31.52
N PHE A 33 -4.21 -11.27 -30.50
CA PHE A 33 -4.60 -11.27 -29.11
C PHE A 33 -4.29 -9.92 -28.50
N LYS A 34 -5.25 -9.37 -27.76
CA LYS A 34 -5.05 -8.19 -26.91
C LYS A 34 -5.44 -8.59 -25.49
N ALA A 35 -4.58 -8.32 -24.52
CA ALA A 35 -4.82 -8.72 -23.15
C ALA A 35 -4.93 -7.49 -22.25
N THR A 36 -5.78 -7.60 -21.25
CA THR A 36 -5.97 -6.59 -20.22
C THR A 36 -5.75 -7.24 -18.87
N VAL A 37 -4.88 -6.66 -18.06
CA VAL A 37 -4.72 -7.05 -16.66
C VAL A 37 -5.40 -6.01 -15.79
N ASN A 38 -6.41 -6.45 -15.04
CA ASN A 38 -6.99 -5.66 -13.96
C ASN A 38 -6.17 -5.93 -12.71
N PHE A 39 -5.45 -4.91 -12.26
CA PHE A 39 -4.65 -4.97 -11.06
C PHE A 39 -5.03 -3.82 -10.14
N ASN A 40 -5.55 -4.17 -8.96
CA ASN A 40 -5.96 -3.21 -7.94
C ASN A 40 -7.04 -2.19 -8.40
N GLY A 41 -7.91 -2.57 -9.34
CA GLY A 41 -8.97 -1.71 -9.85
C GLY A 41 -8.57 -0.80 -11.00
N GLU A 42 -7.30 -0.83 -11.42
CA GLU A 42 -6.83 -0.23 -12.68
C GLU A 42 -6.63 -1.33 -13.73
N ALA A 43 -7.11 -1.07 -14.95
CA ALA A 43 -6.98 -1.97 -16.07
C ALA A 43 -5.85 -1.50 -16.98
N PHE A 44 -4.86 -2.37 -17.18
CA PHE A 44 -3.72 -2.14 -18.05
C PHE A 44 -3.81 -3.05 -19.25
N GLU A 45 -3.85 -2.45 -20.44
CA GLU A 45 -3.97 -3.18 -21.69
C GLU A 45 -2.61 -3.32 -22.38
N SER A 46 -2.42 -4.43 -23.11
CA SER A 46 -1.27 -4.59 -23.99
C SER A 46 -1.27 -3.50 -25.07
N PRO A 47 -0.15 -2.80 -25.31
CA PRO A 47 -0.09 -1.63 -26.19
C PRO A 47 -0.30 -1.99 -27.67
N THR A 48 -0.03 -3.24 -28.04
CA THR A 48 -0.20 -3.77 -29.39
C THR A 48 -0.89 -5.13 -29.35
N PHE A 49 -1.48 -5.51 -30.49
CA PHE A 49 -1.97 -6.87 -30.68
C PHE A 49 -0.78 -7.82 -30.85
N CYS A 50 -0.78 -8.92 -30.12
CA CYS A 50 0.24 -9.97 -30.22
C CYS A 50 -0.29 -11.19 -30.98
N SER A 51 0.60 -11.99 -31.54
CA SER A 51 0.22 -13.24 -32.22
C SER A 51 -0.11 -14.39 -31.26
N THR A 52 0.23 -14.25 -29.98
CA THR A 52 -0.06 -15.26 -28.95
C THR A 52 -0.66 -14.64 -27.70
N LEU A 53 -1.56 -15.38 -27.05
CA LEU A 53 -2.15 -15.02 -25.76
C LEU A 53 -1.06 -14.69 -24.72
N ARG A 54 -0.05 -15.56 -24.59
CA ARG A 54 1.00 -15.41 -23.58
C ARG A 54 1.78 -14.11 -23.74
N GLN A 55 2.06 -13.69 -24.98
CA GLN A 55 2.74 -12.42 -25.24
C GLN A 55 1.85 -11.23 -24.89
N ALA A 56 0.56 -11.27 -25.27
CA ALA A 56 -0.38 -10.21 -24.93
C ALA A 56 -0.48 -10.02 -23.41
N GLU A 57 -0.65 -11.11 -22.66
CA GLU A 57 -0.74 -11.05 -21.20
C GLU A 57 0.57 -10.60 -20.55
N HIS A 58 1.71 -10.96 -21.14
CA HIS A 58 3.02 -10.51 -20.68
C HIS A 58 3.19 -9.00 -20.86
N ALA A 59 2.82 -8.48 -22.03
CA ALA A 59 2.89 -7.06 -22.34
C ALA A 59 1.95 -6.24 -21.44
N ALA A 60 0.73 -6.73 -21.17
CA ALA A 60 -0.19 -6.09 -20.24
C ALA A 60 0.40 -6.02 -18.80
N ALA A 61 1.02 -7.11 -18.33
CA ALA A 61 1.68 -7.14 -17.02
C ALA A 61 2.91 -6.22 -16.95
N GLU A 62 3.66 -6.09 -18.04
CA GLU A 62 4.81 -5.16 -18.15
C GLU A 62 4.35 -3.70 -18.05
N VAL A 63 3.31 -3.32 -18.79
CA VAL A 63 2.72 -1.97 -18.71
C VAL A 63 2.28 -1.67 -17.29
N ALA A 64 1.58 -2.60 -16.62
CA ALA A 64 1.18 -2.43 -15.23
C ALA A 64 2.41 -2.14 -14.34
N LEU A 65 3.43 -3.02 -14.37
CA LEU A 65 4.64 -2.88 -13.55
C LEU A 65 5.38 -1.56 -13.80
N ASN A 66 5.57 -1.16 -15.07
CA ASN A 66 6.23 0.09 -15.41
C ASN A 66 5.44 1.30 -14.91
N THR A 67 4.11 1.25 -15.01
CA THR A 67 3.25 2.32 -14.49
C THR A 67 3.38 2.46 -12.97
N PHE A 68 3.44 1.33 -12.23
CA PHE A 68 3.70 1.36 -10.78
C PHE A 68 5.11 1.84 -10.44
N ALA A 69 6.11 1.50 -11.25
CA ALA A 69 7.49 1.93 -11.03
C ALA A 69 7.67 3.44 -11.27
N GLU A 70 7.01 4.01 -12.30
CA GLU A 70 7.15 5.41 -12.69
C GLU A 70 6.27 6.35 -11.86
N ARG A 71 5.01 5.99 -11.61
CA ARG A 71 4.04 6.87 -10.91
C ARG A 71 3.91 6.57 -9.42
N GLY A 72 4.42 5.42 -8.96
CA GLY A 72 4.03 4.86 -7.67
C GLY A 72 2.54 4.48 -7.65
N PRO A 73 2.05 3.82 -6.58
CA PRO A 73 0.63 3.58 -6.42
C PRO A 73 -0.11 4.92 -6.36
N SER A 74 -1.17 5.09 -7.14
CA SER A 74 -1.95 6.34 -7.13
C SER A 74 -2.43 6.64 -5.70
N ARG A 75 -2.59 7.92 -5.32
CA ARG A 75 -2.98 8.30 -3.93
C ARG A 75 -4.24 7.59 -3.45
N ALA A 76 -5.20 7.37 -4.34
CA ALA A 76 -6.43 6.62 -4.04
C ALA A 76 -6.15 5.13 -3.81
N LEU A 77 -5.28 4.52 -4.61
CA LEU A 77 -4.84 3.14 -4.44
C LEU A 77 -4.01 2.96 -3.17
N ALA A 78 -3.05 3.85 -2.92
CA ALA A 78 -2.30 3.88 -1.67
C ALA A 78 -3.25 3.96 -0.48
N ALA A 79 -4.23 4.88 -0.49
CA ALA A 79 -5.21 4.99 0.59
C ALA A 79 -6.04 3.70 0.79
N ARG A 80 -6.50 3.03 -0.27
CA ARG A 80 -7.30 1.79 -0.18
C ARG A 80 -6.49 0.58 0.30
N VAL A 81 -5.26 0.44 -0.19
CA VAL A 81 -4.33 -0.61 0.24
C VAL A 81 -4.05 -0.48 1.73
N LEU A 82 -3.72 0.74 2.14
CA LEU A 82 -3.47 1.12 3.52
C LEU A 82 -4.71 0.89 4.41
N ASP A 83 -5.90 0.93 3.81
CA ASP A 83 -7.18 0.67 4.46
C ASP A 83 -7.37 -0.81 4.87
N GLU A 84 -6.98 -1.74 3.99
CA GLU A 84 -7.35 -3.15 4.09
C GLU A 84 -6.30 -4.03 4.78
N THR A 85 -5.01 -3.68 4.70
CA THR A 85 -3.93 -4.66 4.85
C THR A 85 -3.04 -4.49 6.08
N GLY A 86 -3.32 -3.49 6.92
CA GLY A 86 -2.56 -3.28 8.17
C GLY A 86 -1.10 -2.86 7.95
N VAL A 87 -0.75 -2.42 6.73
CA VAL A 87 0.61 -2.03 6.33
C VAL A 87 1.22 -1.00 7.28
N TYR A 88 0.42 -0.08 7.83
CA TYR A 88 0.94 0.93 8.74
C TYR A 88 1.58 0.34 10.01
N LYS A 89 1.10 -0.81 10.50
CA LYS A 89 1.74 -1.46 11.65
C LYS A 89 3.13 -1.98 11.28
N ASN A 90 3.24 -2.63 10.13
CA ASN A 90 4.52 -3.14 9.62
C ASN A 90 5.48 -2.00 9.26
N LEU A 91 5.00 -0.94 8.62
CA LEU A 91 5.82 0.24 8.28
C LEU A 91 6.37 0.92 9.52
N LEU A 92 5.53 1.12 10.55
CA LEU A 92 5.97 1.69 11.82
C LEU A 92 7.00 0.80 12.50
N GLN A 93 6.79 -0.52 12.47
CA GLN A 93 7.73 -1.49 13.04
C GLN A 93 9.07 -1.51 12.30
N GLU A 94 9.07 -1.56 10.97
CA GLU A 94 10.28 -1.57 10.14
C GLU A 94 11.04 -0.25 10.26
N THR A 95 10.33 0.88 10.34
CA THR A 95 10.92 2.21 10.50
C THR A 95 11.55 2.37 11.89
N ALA A 96 10.85 1.93 12.95
CA ALA A 96 11.42 1.91 14.30
C ALA A 96 12.70 1.08 14.33
N HIS A 97 12.66 -0.13 13.77
CA HIS A 97 13.82 -1.03 13.73
C HIS A 97 14.99 -0.43 12.93
N ARG A 98 14.73 0.16 11.76
CA ARG A 98 15.76 0.83 10.94
C ARG A 98 16.37 2.04 11.60
N ALA A 99 15.58 2.81 12.35
CA ALA A 99 16.04 3.98 13.09
C ALA A 99 16.70 3.62 14.44
N GLY A 100 16.76 2.33 14.81
CA GLY A 100 17.28 1.89 16.12
C GLY A 100 16.39 2.28 17.30
N LEU A 101 15.10 2.53 17.05
CA LEU A 101 14.11 2.92 18.04
C LEU A 101 13.37 1.70 18.61
N ASN A 102 12.76 1.88 19.77
CA ASN A 102 11.89 0.87 20.37
C ASN A 102 10.65 0.59 19.49
N LEU A 103 10.19 -0.67 19.55
CA LEU A 103 9.02 -1.12 18.78
C LEU A 103 7.76 -0.32 19.13
N PRO A 104 6.86 -0.08 18.15
CA PRO A 104 5.66 0.71 18.40
C PRO A 104 4.71 0.03 19.38
N VAL A 105 4.24 0.76 20.40
CA VAL A 105 3.29 0.25 21.40
C VAL A 105 1.89 0.79 21.11
N TYR A 106 0.90 -0.11 21.01
CA TYR A 106 -0.49 0.27 20.75
C TYR A 106 -1.35 0.16 22.00
N THR A 107 -1.88 1.29 22.46
CA THR A 107 -2.79 1.37 23.60
C THR A 107 -4.19 1.69 23.09
N THR A 108 -5.11 0.74 23.19
CA THR A 108 -6.52 0.94 22.79
C THR A 108 -7.41 1.06 24.02
N ILE A 109 -8.15 2.17 24.10
CA ILE A 109 -9.10 2.46 25.17
C ILE A 109 -10.52 2.35 24.60
N ARG A 110 -11.37 1.55 25.26
CA ARG A 110 -12.80 1.49 24.95
C ARG A 110 -13.54 2.44 25.88
N SER A 111 -14.32 3.33 25.30
CA SER A 111 -15.16 4.31 25.98
C SER A 111 -16.59 4.26 25.42
N GLY A 112 -17.53 4.87 26.13
CA GLY A 112 -18.91 5.04 25.69
C GLY A 112 -19.88 3.92 26.11
N PRO A 113 -21.19 4.13 25.91
CA PRO A 113 -22.23 3.20 26.33
C PRO A 113 -22.11 1.84 25.63
N GLY A 114 -22.59 0.77 26.27
CA GLY A 114 -22.53 -0.59 25.71
C GLY A 114 -23.13 -0.75 24.31
N HIS A 115 -24.12 0.09 23.97
CA HIS A 115 -24.81 0.11 22.67
C HIS A 115 -24.14 1.02 21.62
N VAL A 116 -23.21 1.91 22.01
CA VAL A 116 -22.39 2.72 21.08
C VAL A 116 -20.94 2.72 21.59
N PRO A 117 -20.21 1.61 21.38
CA PRO A 117 -18.82 1.54 21.80
C PRO A 117 -17.98 2.48 20.94
N ASN A 118 -17.16 3.29 21.59
CA ASN A 118 -16.16 4.13 20.96
C ASN A 118 -14.77 3.64 21.36
N TYR A 119 -13.90 3.45 20.38
CA TYR A 119 -12.53 2.98 20.59
C TYR A 119 -11.58 4.10 20.21
N SER A 120 -10.77 4.53 21.15
CA SER A 120 -9.64 5.41 20.89
C SER A 120 -8.37 4.57 20.94
N CYS A 121 -7.41 4.85 20.06
CA CYS A 121 -6.12 4.17 20.08
C CYS A 121 -5.00 5.20 19.97
N THR A 122 -3.96 4.97 20.77
CA THR A 122 -2.73 5.74 20.75
C THR A 122 -1.59 4.79 20.41
N VAL A 123 -0.69 5.21 19.53
CA VAL A 123 0.54 4.49 19.23
C VAL A 123 1.73 5.31 19.73
N GLU A 124 2.62 4.67 20.45
CA GLU A 124 3.87 5.24 20.93
C GLU A 124 5.01 4.75 20.05
N ILE A 125 5.79 5.66 19.47
CA ILE A 125 6.98 5.36 18.66
C ILE A 125 7.99 6.49 18.82
N ALA A 126 9.27 6.17 19.02
CA ALA A 126 10.33 7.17 19.27
C ALA A 126 10.10 8.05 20.52
N GLY A 127 9.34 7.57 21.52
CA GLY A 127 8.89 8.38 22.66
C GLY A 127 7.81 9.42 22.32
N MET A 128 7.35 9.46 21.07
CA MET A 128 6.25 10.29 20.61
C MET A 128 4.94 9.50 20.67
N HIS A 129 3.87 10.17 21.10
CA HIS A 129 2.55 9.58 21.24
C HIS A 129 1.63 10.14 20.15
N PHE A 130 1.07 9.26 19.34
CA PHE A 130 0.16 9.63 18.26
C PHE A 130 -1.20 8.98 18.49
N THR A 131 -2.20 9.82 18.74
CA THR A 131 -3.58 9.40 18.91
C THR A 131 -4.32 9.56 17.59
N GLY A 132 -4.96 8.48 17.13
CA GLY A 132 -5.80 8.51 15.94
C GLY A 132 -7.24 8.89 16.25
N ASP A 133 -8.00 9.20 15.21
CA ASP A 133 -9.43 9.47 15.36
C ASP A 133 -10.16 8.28 15.99
N PRO A 134 -11.05 8.53 16.96
CA PRO A 134 -11.80 7.47 17.62
C PRO A 134 -12.81 6.81 16.65
N ALA A 135 -13.02 5.51 16.80
CA ALA A 135 -13.84 4.73 15.88
C ALA A 135 -14.75 3.72 16.59
N ARG A 136 -15.80 3.26 15.91
CA ARG A 136 -16.74 2.26 16.45
C ARG A 136 -16.16 0.86 16.58
N THR A 137 -14.98 0.60 16.03
CA THR A 137 -14.31 -0.71 16.09
C THR A 137 -12.85 -0.58 16.51
N LYS A 138 -12.33 -1.57 17.25
CA LYS A 138 -10.91 -1.63 17.65
C LYS A 138 -9.98 -1.61 16.44
N LYS A 139 -10.34 -2.34 15.37
CA LYS A 139 -9.54 -2.44 14.15
C LYS A 139 -9.38 -1.07 13.49
N GLN A 140 -10.47 -0.31 13.37
CA GLN A 140 -10.43 1.01 12.76
C GLN A 140 -9.68 2.02 13.64
N ALA A 141 -9.88 2.00 14.96
CA ALA A 141 -9.16 2.89 15.88
C ALA A 141 -7.64 2.68 15.82
N GLN A 142 -7.18 1.42 15.83
CA GLN A 142 -5.76 1.08 15.70
C GLN A 142 -5.16 1.54 14.37
N LYS A 143 -5.94 1.43 13.30
CA LYS A 143 -5.53 1.90 11.97
C LYS A 143 -5.44 3.42 11.93
N ASN A 144 -6.41 4.13 12.49
CA ASN A 144 -6.36 5.60 12.59
C ASN A 144 -5.13 6.06 13.36
N ALA A 145 -4.78 5.38 14.46
CA ALA A 145 -3.57 5.69 15.23
C ALA A 145 -2.29 5.44 14.42
N ALA A 146 -2.22 4.29 13.73
CA ALA A 146 -1.07 3.94 12.90
C ALA A 146 -0.89 4.92 11.72
N MET A 147 -1.99 5.38 11.11
CA MET A 147 -2.01 6.42 10.08
C MET A 147 -1.49 7.76 10.60
N ALA A 148 -2.00 8.20 11.75
CA ALA A 148 -1.60 9.45 12.38
C ALA A 148 -0.08 9.45 12.64
N ALA A 149 0.44 8.39 13.26
CA ALA A 149 1.88 8.23 13.48
C ALA A 149 2.70 8.22 12.19
N TRP A 150 2.30 7.42 11.19
CA TRP A 150 3.04 7.36 9.93
C TRP A 150 3.07 8.71 9.21
N SER A 151 1.94 9.42 9.19
CA SER A 151 1.85 10.74 8.57
C SER A 151 2.71 11.77 9.30
N ALA A 152 2.75 11.70 10.64
CA ALA A 152 3.56 12.58 11.46
C ALA A 152 5.04 12.27 11.31
N LEU A 153 5.44 10.99 11.30
CA LEU A 153 6.81 10.57 11.03
C LEU A 153 7.29 11.05 9.68
N ARG A 154 6.50 10.94 8.61
CA ARG A 154 6.90 11.46 7.29
C ARG A 154 7.05 12.97 7.23
N LYS A 155 6.24 13.71 8.00
CA LYS A 155 6.41 15.17 8.16
C LYS A 155 7.64 15.49 9.01
N CYS A 156 7.89 14.68 10.03
CA CYS A 156 9.00 14.81 10.95
C CYS A 156 10.32 14.26 10.40
N GLU A 157 10.38 13.36 9.42
CA GLU A 157 11.64 12.90 8.80
C GLU A 157 12.31 14.06 8.05
N HIS A 158 11.51 14.95 7.45
CA HIS A 158 12.02 16.22 6.94
C HIS A 158 12.49 17.17 8.05
N PHE A 159 11.94 17.07 9.25
CA PHE A 159 12.31 17.89 10.42
C PHE A 159 13.43 17.28 11.27
N ALA A 160 13.60 15.96 11.26
CA ALA A 160 14.62 15.22 11.98
C ALA A 160 15.98 15.38 11.29
N ALA A 161 16.01 15.49 9.96
CA ALA A 161 17.20 15.95 9.24
C ALA A 161 17.58 17.39 9.63
N VAL A 162 16.59 18.28 9.81
CA VAL A 162 16.84 19.66 10.26
C VAL A 162 17.32 19.70 11.71
N ILE A 163 16.74 18.91 12.62
CA ILE A 163 17.14 18.88 14.04
C ILE A 163 18.49 18.16 14.24
N ALA A 164 18.76 17.08 13.49
CA ALA A 164 20.06 16.40 13.51
C ALA A 164 21.20 17.30 12.99
N SER A 165 20.88 18.25 12.09
CA SER A 165 21.84 19.27 11.64
C SER A 165 22.18 20.28 12.75
N PHE A 166 21.29 20.51 13.72
CA PHE A 166 21.53 21.42 14.85
C PHE A 166 22.21 20.74 16.05
N SER A 167 22.26 19.40 16.10
CA SER A 167 22.95 18.67 17.18
C SER A 167 24.45 18.45 16.91
N TYR A 168 24.96 18.85 15.74
CA TYR A 168 26.39 18.78 15.36
C TYR A 168 27.11 20.14 15.40
N LEU A 169 26.58 21.10 16.17
CA LEU A 169 27.27 22.36 16.50
C LEU A 169 27.40 22.50 18.02
N HIS A 170 28.21 21.63 18.62
CA HIS A 170 28.86 21.90 19.90
C HIS A 170 30.21 21.18 19.96
#